data_AF-A0A934TBZ9-F1
#
_entry.id   AF-A0A934TBZ9-F1
#
_cell.length_a   1.000
_cell.length_b   1.000
_cell.length_c   1.000
_cell.angle_alpha   90.00
_cell.angle_beta   90.00
_cell.angle_gamma   90.00
#
_symmetry.space_group_name_H-M   'P 1'
#
loop_
_entity.id
_entity.type
_entity.pdbx_description
1 polymer ?
#
loop_
_entity_poly.entity_id
_entity_poly.type
_entity_poly.pdbx_seq_one_letter_code
_entity_poly.pdbx_strand_id
1 'polypeptide(L)'
;MKQLYLIICILFLQAMDMCFAQDTIAFKPSGKVIARGFLDYSTGFGHVNHQKGFDITRAFVGYNYKFTHTIQGQVIIDGAAGKTSSNGLEVYLRNAFINWNDKGFNINIGQISLMQFSIQEKYWTHRYIQKSFQDLNKMAPSVDLGFSVEYDFNPYISADISLTNGEGYKKVKKDNSMRYAAGISLHPIKNTIFRVYADYYNKDEAQYDKLPEGITDAKYKDQYTLSLFAGYQNKNISGGVEYNKVYNKGFIEKKNYYGYSIYASGKIASKWRAFARYDLMDSSNPVNFTSPWNSLDGQLMMAGVEFQPAKQLKIAPNFRNINPSRSKAEQYFFINLEFNL
;
A
#
# COMPACT_ATOMS: atom_id res chain seq x y z
N MET A 1 4.97 -23.64 34.93
CA MET A 1 5.58 -22.63 34.04
C MET A 1 4.57 -21.85 33.18
N LYS A 2 3.48 -22.44 32.65
CA LYS A 2 2.47 -21.69 31.88
C LYS A 2 1.62 -20.68 32.69
N GLN A 3 1.46 -20.89 34.00
CA GLN A 3 0.71 -19.97 34.87
C GLN A 3 1.53 -18.74 35.33
N LEU A 4 2.86 -18.78 35.25
CA LEU A 4 3.72 -17.66 35.67
C LEU A 4 3.73 -16.53 34.63
N TYR A 5 3.64 -16.87 33.33
CA TYR A 5 3.55 -15.89 32.24
C TYR A 5 2.23 -15.08 32.24
N LEU A 6 1.13 -15.70 32.70
CA LEU A 6 -0.16 -15.03 32.78
C LEU A 6 -0.18 -13.97 33.90
N ILE A 7 0.51 -14.24 35.01
CA ILE A 7 0.61 -13.32 36.16
C ILE A 7 1.51 -12.11 35.83
N ILE A 8 2.59 -12.33 35.06
CA ILE A 8 3.47 -11.23 34.61
C ILE A 8 2.74 -10.32 33.59
N CYS A 9 1.88 -10.87 32.72
CA CYS A 9 1.07 -10.06 31.81
C CYS A 9 0.02 -9.20 32.54
N ILE A 10 -0.58 -9.72 33.62
CA ILE A 10 -1.57 -8.99 34.42
C ILE A 10 -0.90 -7.89 35.27
N LEU A 11 0.31 -8.12 35.78
CA LEU A 11 1.08 -7.10 36.51
C LEU A 11 1.58 -5.97 35.60
N PHE A 12 1.88 -6.24 34.32
CA PHE A 12 2.22 -5.18 33.35
C PHE A 12 1.03 -4.30 32.98
N LEU A 13 -0.20 -4.85 33.01
CA LEU A 13 -1.44 -4.10 32.77
C LEU A 13 -1.81 -3.19 33.94
N GLN A 14 -1.46 -3.54 35.18
CA GLN A 14 -1.76 -2.72 36.37
C GLN A 14 -0.75 -1.59 36.62
N ALA A 15 0.44 -1.65 36.01
CA ALA A 15 1.45 -0.59 36.14
C ALA A 15 1.19 0.64 35.24
N MET A 16 0.18 0.61 34.37
CA MET A 16 -0.13 1.73 33.46
C MET A 16 -1.06 2.80 34.06
N ASP A 17 -1.60 2.61 35.27
CA ASP A 17 -2.59 3.52 35.87
C ASP A 17 -2.01 4.68 36.70
N MET A 18 -0.69 4.89 36.71
CA MET A 18 -0.07 5.99 37.49
C MET A 18 0.78 6.93 36.65
N CYS A 19 0.13 7.72 35.79
CA CYS A 19 0.49 9.12 35.50
C CYS A 19 -0.46 9.69 34.44
N PHE A 20 -1.64 10.16 34.87
CA PHE A 20 -2.40 11.13 34.08
C PHE A 20 -2.03 12.53 34.57
N ALA A 21 -1.08 13.15 33.87
CA ALA A 21 -0.95 14.60 33.93
C ALA A 21 -2.24 15.19 33.34
N GLN A 22 -2.94 16.04 34.11
CA GLN A 22 -4.14 16.73 33.68
C GLN A 22 -3.78 17.78 32.62
N ASP A 23 -4.11 17.50 31.36
CA ASP A 23 -4.28 18.55 30.36
C ASP A 23 -5.49 19.40 30.75
N THR A 24 -5.29 20.72 30.83
CA THR A 24 -6.24 21.72 31.34
C THR A 24 -7.42 22.03 30.42
N ILE A 25 -7.57 21.29 29.31
CA ILE A 25 -8.76 21.34 28.45
C ILE A 25 -9.35 19.93 28.40
N ALA A 26 -10.58 19.78 28.86
CA ALA A 26 -11.29 18.51 28.77
C ALA A 26 -11.39 18.07 27.29
N PHE A 27 -10.84 16.89 26.98
CA PHE A 27 -10.95 16.30 25.66
C PHE A 27 -12.42 16.18 25.24
N LYS A 28 -12.76 16.66 24.05
CA LYS A 28 -14.08 16.43 23.45
C LYS A 28 -13.97 15.41 22.32
N PRO A 29 -14.56 14.21 22.48
CA PRO A 29 -14.67 13.24 21.40
C PRO A 29 -15.30 13.88 20.17
N SER A 30 -14.75 13.57 19.00
CA SER A 30 -15.23 14.10 17.73
C SER A 30 -14.94 13.11 16.62
N GLY A 31 -15.75 13.19 15.56
CA GLY A 31 -15.52 12.38 14.37
C GLY A 31 -15.63 13.18 13.09
N LYS A 32 -15.14 12.56 12.02
CA LYS A 32 -15.06 13.12 10.69
C LYS A 32 -15.52 12.10 9.68
N VAL A 33 -16.43 12.51 8.79
CA VAL A 33 -16.85 11.72 7.64
C VAL A 33 -15.70 11.66 6.62
N ILE A 34 -15.54 10.50 6.00
CA ILE A 34 -14.63 10.27 4.88
C ILE A 34 -15.52 10.04 3.66
N ALA A 35 -15.42 10.92 2.66
CA ALA A 35 -16.15 10.79 1.40
C ALA A 35 -15.22 11.18 0.24
N ARG A 36 -14.68 10.19 -0.48
CA ARG A 36 -13.68 10.41 -1.53
C ARG A 36 -14.02 9.64 -2.80
N GLY A 37 -13.95 10.30 -3.94
CA GLY A 37 -14.15 9.67 -5.25
C GLY A 37 -12.90 9.77 -6.12
N PHE A 38 -12.65 8.72 -6.88
CA PHE A 38 -11.51 8.62 -7.79
C PHE A 38 -11.99 8.12 -9.15
N LEU A 39 -11.82 8.95 -10.17
CA LEU A 39 -12.32 8.70 -11.52
C LEU A 39 -11.22 8.94 -12.55
N ASP A 40 -11.38 8.36 -13.72
CA ASP A 40 -10.58 8.74 -14.86
C ASP A 40 -11.35 8.65 -16.18
N TYR A 41 -10.82 9.38 -17.16
CA TYR A 41 -11.03 9.12 -18.57
C TYR A 41 -9.71 8.65 -19.17
N SER A 42 -9.77 7.69 -20.09
CA SER A 42 -8.60 7.26 -20.85
C SER A 42 -8.90 7.04 -22.33
N THR A 43 -7.87 7.20 -23.15
CA THR A 43 -7.87 6.80 -24.56
C THR A 43 -6.50 6.24 -24.93
N GLY A 44 -6.49 5.07 -25.57
CA GLY A 44 -5.30 4.47 -26.14
C GLY A 44 -4.90 5.07 -27.48
N PHE A 45 -3.67 4.82 -27.91
CA PHE A 45 -3.14 5.22 -29.22
C PHE A 45 -2.66 4.02 -30.04
N GLY A 46 -2.61 4.20 -31.37
CA GLY A 46 -2.15 3.15 -32.29
C GLY A 46 -3.00 1.89 -32.21
N HIS A 47 -2.36 0.74 -31.94
CA HIS A 47 -3.06 -0.56 -31.88
C HIS A 47 -4.06 -0.70 -30.72
N VAL A 48 -3.98 0.17 -29.70
CA VAL A 48 -4.94 0.22 -28.58
C VAL A 48 -5.92 1.39 -28.68
N ASN A 49 -6.05 2.06 -29.84
CA ASN A 49 -6.96 3.19 -30.04
C ASN A 49 -8.47 2.87 -29.84
N HIS A 50 -8.83 1.59 -29.87
CA HIS A 50 -10.19 1.14 -29.56
C HIS A 50 -10.50 1.17 -28.05
N GLN A 51 -9.48 1.26 -27.19
CA GLN A 51 -9.63 1.32 -25.74
C GLN A 51 -9.81 2.77 -25.29
N LYS A 52 -11.04 3.15 -24.96
CA LYS A 52 -11.37 4.48 -24.44
C LYS A 52 -12.61 4.44 -23.57
N GLY A 53 -12.69 5.31 -22.57
CA GLY A 53 -13.85 5.40 -21.72
C GLY A 53 -13.59 6.08 -20.38
N PHE A 54 -14.67 6.20 -19.61
CA PHE A 54 -14.63 6.66 -18.23
C PHE A 54 -14.63 5.46 -17.28
N ASP A 55 -13.93 5.59 -16.16
CA ASP A 55 -13.96 4.60 -15.08
C ASP A 55 -14.03 5.26 -13.70
N ILE A 56 -14.62 4.52 -12.75
CA ILE A 56 -14.57 4.83 -11.33
C ILE A 56 -13.61 3.82 -10.70
N THR A 57 -12.44 4.30 -10.28
CA THR A 57 -11.39 3.42 -9.79
C THR A 57 -11.55 3.06 -8.32
N ARG A 58 -12.14 3.96 -7.52
CA ARG A 58 -12.41 3.84 -6.08
C ARG A 58 -13.51 4.81 -5.65
N ALA A 59 -14.27 4.44 -4.64
CA ALA A 59 -15.27 5.31 -4.03
C ALA A 59 -15.34 5.04 -2.51
N PHE A 60 -14.70 5.90 -1.71
CA PHE A 60 -14.60 5.70 -0.27
C PHE A 60 -15.71 6.44 0.47
N VAL A 61 -16.40 5.70 1.33
CA VAL A 61 -17.31 6.25 2.36
C VAL A 61 -16.90 5.67 3.70
N GLY A 62 -16.78 6.52 4.71
CA GLY A 62 -16.33 6.08 6.02
C GLY A 62 -16.47 7.11 7.11
N TYR A 63 -16.01 6.74 8.29
CA TYR A 63 -16.03 7.59 9.47
C TYR A 63 -14.78 7.33 10.31
N ASN A 64 -14.14 8.41 10.74
CA ASN A 64 -13.05 8.40 11.70
C ASN A 64 -13.54 9.05 12.99
N TYR A 65 -13.42 8.37 14.12
CA TYR A 65 -13.85 8.87 15.42
C TYR A 65 -12.68 8.87 16.41
N LYS A 66 -12.45 10.01 17.07
CA LYS A 66 -11.41 10.18 18.07
C LYS A 66 -12.04 10.06 19.46
N PHE A 67 -11.76 8.95 20.14
CA PHE A 67 -12.32 8.61 21.47
C PHE A 67 -11.60 9.35 22.60
N THR A 68 -10.30 9.52 22.48
CA THR A 68 -9.43 10.25 23.43
C THR A 68 -8.37 11.04 22.66
N HIS A 69 -7.48 11.77 23.33
CA HIS A 69 -6.34 12.41 22.65
C HIS A 69 -5.45 11.44 21.85
N THR A 70 -5.41 10.16 22.26
CA THR A 70 -4.48 9.14 21.77
C THR A 70 -5.17 7.96 21.09
N ILE A 71 -6.48 7.76 21.29
CA ILE A 71 -7.23 6.62 20.74
C ILE A 71 -8.23 7.11 19.69
N GLN A 72 -8.21 6.48 18.52
CA GLN A 72 -9.20 6.68 17.46
C GLN A 72 -9.62 5.36 16.81
N GLY A 73 -10.79 5.35 16.20
CA GLY A 73 -11.29 4.26 15.38
C GLY A 73 -11.66 4.74 14.00
N GLN A 74 -11.50 3.89 12.99
CA GLN A 74 -11.81 4.21 11.61
C GLN A 74 -12.46 3.03 10.90
N VAL A 75 -13.53 3.33 10.17
CA VAL A 75 -14.19 2.39 9.25
C VAL A 75 -14.29 3.05 7.87
N ILE A 76 -13.88 2.33 6.82
CA ILE A 76 -13.99 2.78 5.43
C ILE A 76 -14.52 1.62 4.59
N ILE A 77 -15.55 1.89 3.81
CA ILE A 77 -16.04 1.04 2.73
C ILE A 77 -15.53 1.61 1.39
N ASP A 78 -15.06 0.75 0.51
CA ASP A 78 -14.76 1.06 -0.88
C ASP A 78 -15.85 0.48 -1.78
N GLY A 79 -16.69 1.36 -2.33
CA GLY A 79 -17.81 1.02 -3.19
C GLY A 79 -17.43 0.71 -4.64
N ALA A 80 -16.15 0.88 -5.01
CA ALA A 80 -15.64 0.57 -6.34
C ALA A 80 -14.29 -0.16 -6.24
N ALA A 81 -14.17 -1.11 -5.31
CA ALA A 81 -12.88 -1.78 -5.06
C ALA A 81 -12.48 -2.73 -6.19
N GLY A 82 -13.41 -3.09 -7.08
CA GLY A 82 -13.24 -4.00 -8.19
C GLY A 82 -14.50 -4.06 -9.06
N LYS A 83 -14.47 -4.93 -10.07
CA LYS A 83 -15.60 -5.19 -10.97
C LYS A 83 -15.93 -6.68 -10.95
N THR A 84 -17.22 -7.00 -10.90
CA THR A 84 -17.72 -8.37 -11.05
C THR A 84 -17.56 -8.83 -12.50
N SER A 85 -17.77 -10.13 -12.77
CA SER A 85 -17.81 -10.68 -14.13
C SER A 85 -18.87 -10.04 -15.03
N SER A 86 -19.91 -9.46 -14.44
CA SER A 86 -20.98 -8.72 -15.13
C SER A 86 -20.74 -7.20 -15.17
N ASN A 87 -19.52 -6.73 -14.88
CA ASN A 87 -19.13 -5.31 -14.81
C ASN A 87 -19.86 -4.49 -13.72
N GLY A 88 -20.44 -5.14 -12.72
CA GLY A 88 -20.96 -4.46 -11.52
C GLY A 88 -19.83 -4.01 -10.61
N LEU A 89 -20.02 -2.95 -9.84
CA LEU A 89 -19.03 -2.49 -8.86
C LEU A 89 -19.03 -3.40 -7.63
N GLU A 90 -17.84 -3.83 -7.21
CA GLU A 90 -17.68 -4.60 -5.99
C GLU A 90 -17.49 -3.67 -4.79
N VAL A 91 -18.29 -3.91 -3.74
CA VAL A 91 -18.23 -3.18 -2.47
C VAL A 91 -17.48 -4.00 -1.45
N TYR A 92 -16.45 -3.41 -0.83
CA TYR A 92 -15.67 -4.07 0.22
C TYR A 92 -15.49 -3.17 1.43
N LEU A 93 -15.51 -3.78 2.62
CA LEU A 93 -14.93 -3.16 3.81
C LEU A 93 -13.43 -3.01 3.57
N ARG A 94 -12.94 -1.77 3.43
CA ARG A 94 -11.53 -1.48 3.16
C ARG A 94 -10.75 -1.36 4.46
N ASN A 95 -11.25 -0.61 5.44
CA ASN A 95 -10.59 -0.45 6.74
C ASN A 95 -11.59 -0.59 7.87
N ALA A 96 -11.16 -1.19 8.97
CA ALA A 96 -11.90 -1.28 10.22
C ALA A 96 -10.90 -1.53 11.34
N PHE A 97 -10.41 -0.47 11.97
CA PHE A 97 -9.33 -0.59 12.95
C PHE A 97 -9.47 0.42 14.09
N ILE A 98 -8.82 0.08 15.21
CA ILE A 98 -8.50 1.00 16.30
C ILE A 98 -7.03 1.37 16.20
N ASN A 99 -6.73 2.63 16.46
CA ASN A 99 -5.40 3.18 16.55
C ASN A 99 -5.17 3.77 17.94
N TRP A 100 -4.04 3.44 18.54
CA TRP A 100 -3.50 4.12 19.72
C TRP A 100 -2.17 4.76 19.34
N ASN A 101 -2.08 6.07 19.54
CA ASN A 101 -0.90 6.86 19.26
C ASN A 101 -0.54 7.67 20.51
N ASP A 102 0.57 7.30 21.17
CA ASP A 102 1.06 7.97 22.36
C ASP A 102 2.53 7.65 22.62
N LYS A 103 3.28 8.58 23.23
CA LYS A 103 4.67 8.37 23.70
C LYS A 103 5.60 7.72 22.66
N GLY A 104 5.49 8.13 21.39
CA GLY A 104 6.28 7.60 20.28
C GLY A 104 5.76 6.29 19.68
N PHE A 105 4.75 5.66 20.28
CA PHE A 105 4.07 4.50 19.71
C PHE A 105 2.96 4.90 18.75
N ASN A 106 2.79 4.11 17.71
CA ASN A 106 1.66 4.13 16.80
C ASN A 106 1.20 2.68 16.55
N ILE A 107 0.18 2.26 17.28
CA ILE A 107 -0.34 0.88 17.27
C ILE A 107 -1.67 0.85 16.54
N ASN A 108 -1.79 -0.06 15.56
CA ASN A 108 -3.04 -0.30 14.84
C ASN A 108 -3.47 -1.76 15.02
N ILE A 109 -4.76 -1.99 15.29
CA ILE A 109 -5.34 -3.34 15.43
C ILE A 109 -6.65 -3.39 14.65
N GLY A 110 -6.81 -4.42 13.82
CA GLY A 110 -7.97 -4.64 12.96
C GLY A 110 -7.57 -4.73 11.49
N GLN A 111 -8.45 -4.28 10.60
CA GLN A 111 -8.18 -4.28 9.17
C GLN A 111 -7.47 -2.96 8.78
N ILE A 112 -6.15 -3.04 8.74
CA ILE A 112 -5.21 -1.91 8.73
C ILE A 112 -4.52 -1.77 7.38
N SER A 113 -4.16 -0.55 7.01
CA SER A 113 -3.28 -0.34 5.85
C SER A 113 -1.87 -0.79 6.21
N LEU A 114 -1.20 -1.52 5.33
CA LEU A 114 0.16 -1.98 5.58
C LEU A 114 1.16 -0.83 5.48
N MET A 115 2.11 -0.78 6.41
CA MET A 115 3.02 0.35 6.58
C MET A 115 3.88 0.60 5.35
N GLN A 116 4.42 -0.48 4.76
CA GLN A 116 5.26 -0.40 3.56
C GLN A 116 4.57 0.36 2.41
N PHE A 117 3.28 0.09 2.18
CA PHE A 117 2.51 0.77 1.14
C PHE A 117 2.19 2.21 1.53
N SER A 118 1.77 2.43 2.78
CA SER A 118 1.42 3.76 3.30
C SER A 118 2.60 4.74 3.20
N ILE A 119 3.83 4.28 3.50
CA ILE A 119 5.05 5.06 3.37
C ILE A 119 5.28 5.42 1.89
N GLN A 120 5.30 4.45 0.98
CA GLN A 120 5.55 4.75 -0.44
C GLN A 120 4.50 5.67 -1.05
N GLU A 121 3.23 5.45 -0.73
CA GLU A 121 2.11 6.27 -1.20
C GLU A 121 2.23 7.72 -0.73
N LYS A 122 2.72 7.92 0.51
CA LYS A 122 2.98 9.26 1.07
C LYS A 122 3.98 10.05 0.21
N TYR A 123 5.07 9.43 -0.25
CA TYR A 123 6.07 10.11 -1.10
C TYR A 123 5.65 10.19 -2.57
N TRP A 124 4.90 9.20 -3.07
CA TRP A 124 4.37 9.25 -4.44
C TRP A 124 3.34 10.36 -4.61
N THR A 125 2.49 10.63 -3.61
CA THR A 125 1.45 11.70 -3.56
C THR A 125 0.35 11.63 -4.64
N HIS A 126 0.55 10.84 -5.68
CA HIS A 126 -0.29 10.74 -6.87
C HIS A 126 -0.98 9.38 -6.99
N ARG A 127 -1.35 8.76 -5.84
CA ARG A 127 -2.04 7.46 -5.81
C ARG A 127 -3.38 7.47 -6.55
N TYR A 128 -4.04 8.62 -6.67
CA TYR A 128 -5.27 8.75 -7.46
C TYR A 128 -5.03 8.61 -8.97
N ILE A 129 -3.81 8.91 -9.43
CA ILE A 129 -3.39 8.75 -10.82
C ILE A 129 -2.96 7.30 -11.06
N GLN A 130 -2.05 6.79 -10.24
CA GLN A 130 -1.56 5.42 -10.37
C GLN A 130 -1.15 4.86 -9.00
N LYS A 131 -1.36 3.56 -8.78
CA LYS A 131 -0.91 2.83 -7.58
C LYS A 131 0.61 2.95 -7.37
N SER A 132 1.11 2.81 -6.14
CA SER A 132 2.55 2.67 -5.88
C SER A 132 3.10 1.42 -6.59
N PHE A 133 4.43 1.33 -6.78
CA PHE A 133 5.04 0.22 -7.52
C PHE A 133 4.64 -1.13 -6.94
N GLN A 134 4.73 -1.28 -5.61
CA GLN A 134 4.40 -2.55 -4.96
C GLN A 134 2.93 -2.96 -5.14
N ASP A 135 2.00 -2.00 -5.08
CA ASP A 135 0.55 -2.27 -5.20
C ASP A 135 0.18 -2.57 -6.65
N LEU A 136 0.72 -1.79 -7.60
CA LEU A 136 0.56 -2.03 -9.03
C LEU A 136 1.03 -3.44 -9.41
N ASN A 137 2.15 -3.86 -8.82
CA ASN A 137 2.81 -5.14 -9.09
C ASN A 137 2.40 -6.28 -8.13
N LYS A 138 1.35 -6.09 -7.31
CA LYS A 138 0.75 -7.12 -6.44
C LYS A 138 1.77 -7.82 -5.51
N MET A 139 2.73 -7.07 -4.97
CA MET A 139 3.80 -7.61 -4.11
C MET A 139 3.25 -8.21 -2.81
N ALA A 140 2.41 -7.43 -2.14
CA ALA A 140 1.64 -7.78 -0.96
C ALA A 140 0.29 -7.01 -1.01
N PRO A 141 -0.71 -7.38 -0.20
CA PRO A 141 -1.94 -6.58 -0.11
C PRO A 141 -1.65 -5.21 0.52
N SER A 142 -2.32 -4.15 0.07
CA SER A 142 -2.16 -2.81 0.66
C SER A 142 -2.87 -2.64 2.01
N VAL A 143 -3.85 -3.52 2.29
CA VAL A 143 -4.66 -3.53 3.52
C VAL A 143 -4.92 -4.97 3.91
N ASP A 144 -4.75 -5.27 5.20
CA ASP A 144 -4.90 -6.61 5.74
C ASP A 144 -5.41 -6.61 7.18
N LEU A 145 -5.91 -7.77 7.63
CA LEU A 145 -6.36 -7.96 9.01
C LEU A 145 -5.19 -8.38 9.89
N GLY A 146 -5.00 -7.69 11.02
CA GLY A 146 -3.96 -8.00 11.98
C GLY A 146 -3.63 -6.82 12.89
N PHE A 147 -2.35 -6.66 13.23
CA PHE A 147 -1.87 -5.51 13.97
C PHE A 147 -0.51 -5.02 13.46
N SER A 148 -0.22 -3.75 13.73
CA SER A 148 1.08 -3.13 13.51
C SER A 148 1.48 -2.30 14.72
N VAL A 149 2.76 -2.31 15.06
CA VAL A 149 3.34 -1.43 16.07
C VAL A 149 4.48 -0.67 15.41
N GLU A 150 4.40 0.64 15.38
CA GLU A 150 5.48 1.56 15.01
C GLU A 150 5.96 2.29 16.26
N TYR A 151 7.27 2.51 16.34
CA TYR A 151 7.92 3.25 17.43
C TYR A 151 8.97 4.22 16.89
N ASP A 152 8.81 5.49 17.24
CA ASP A 152 9.77 6.55 17.00
C ASP A 152 10.77 6.63 18.16
N PHE A 153 12.00 6.12 17.96
CA PHE A 153 13.04 6.20 19.00
C PHE A 153 13.51 7.63 19.23
N ASN A 154 13.60 8.40 18.15
CA ASN A 154 13.95 9.82 18.12
C ASN A 154 13.62 10.38 16.71
N PRO A 155 13.80 11.69 16.45
CA PRO A 155 13.48 12.28 15.15
C PRO A 155 14.24 11.71 13.93
N TYR A 156 15.30 10.92 14.14
CA TYR A 156 16.16 10.37 13.10
C TYR A 156 15.92 8.89 12.83
N ILE A 157 15.32 8.13 13.75
CA ILE A 157 15.22 6.67 13.65
C ILE A 157 13.85 6.20 14.19
N SER A 158 13.16 5.40 13.38
CA SER A 158 11.96 4.67 13.78
C SER A 158 12.01 3.21 13.30
N ALA A 159 11.24 2.36 13.94
CA ALA A 159 11.04 0.98 13.49
C ALA A 159 9.59 0.57 13.61
N ASP A 160 9.19 -0.42 12.82
CA ASP A 160 7.86 -0.98 12.84
C ASP A 160 7.90 -2.50 12.69
N ILE A 161 6.90 -3.14 13.29
CA ILE A 161 6.60 -4.55 13.11
C ILE A 161 5.11 -4.72 12.80
N SER A 162 4.76 -5.76 12.05
CA SER A 162 3.36 -6.14 11.85
C SER A 162 3.19 -7.65 11.79
N LEU A 163 2.02 -8.09 12.27
CA LEU A 163 1.51 -9.45 12.09
C LEU A 163 0.13 -9.36 11.46
N THR A 164 -0.03 -9.99 10.31
CA THR A 164 -1.27 -9.94 9.51
C THR A 164 -1.54 -11.30 8.87
N ASN A 165 -2.76 -11.56 8.42
CA ASN A 165 -3.08 -12.85 7.79
C ASN A 165 -2.28 -13.08 6.49
N GLY A 166 -2.22 -12.09 5.60
CA GLY A 166 -1.37 -12.06 4.41
C GLY A 166 -2.12 -12.03 3.08
N GLU A 167 -3.40 -12.44 3.04
CA GLU A 167 -4.23 -12.51 1.83
C GLU A 167 -4.87 -11.17 1.47
N GLY A 168 -4.97 -10.27 2.44
CA GLY A 168 -5.59 -8.97 2.32
C GLY A 168 -7.11 -8.96 2.53
N TYR A 169 -7.63 -7.75 2.60
CA TYR A 169 -8.99 -7.47 3.07
C TYR A 169 -10.16 -8.04 2.25
N LYS A 170 -9.94 -8.40 0.98
CA LYS A 170 -11.02 -8.91 0.12
C LYS A 170 -11.38 -10.36 0.37
N LYS A 171 -10.50 -11.11 1.06
CA LYS A 171 -10.63 -12.54 1.31
C LYS A 171 -10.19 -12.87 2.73
N VAL A 172 -10.88 -12.29 3.72
CA VAL A 172 -10.61 -12.58 5.12
C VAL A 172 -11.00 -14.03 5.43
N LYS A 173 -10.00 -14.85 5.73
CA LYS A 173 -10.17 -16.24 6.15
C LYS A 173 -9.40 -16.47 7.46
N LYS A 174 -9.84 -17.48 8.20
CA LYS A 174 -9.06 -18.05 9.30
C LYS A 174 -8.35 -19.27 8.75
N ASP A 175 -7.07 -19.13 8.44
CA ASP A 175 -6.21 -20.24 8.04
C ASP A 175 -4.91 -20.20 8.86
N ASN A 176 -3.96 -21.06 8.51
CA ASN A 176 -2.70 -21.18 9.26
C ASN A 176 -1.61 -20.26 8.70
N SER A 177 -1.92 -19.41 7.72
CA SER A 177 -0.98 -18.49 7.10
C SER A 177 -0.95 -17.15 7.83
N MET A 178 0.26 -16.61 8.00
CA MET A 178 0.57 -15.38 8.73
C MET A 178 1.75 -14.68 8.07
N ARG A 179 1.60 -13.38 7.82
CA ARG A 179 2.65 -12.50 7.34
C ARG A 179 3.23 -11.70 8.51
N TYR A 180 4.51 -11.88 8.74
CA TYR A 180 5.33 -11.17 9.71
C TYR A 180 6.19 -10.16 8.97
N ALA A 181 6.18 -8.91 9.39
CA ALA A 181 7.00 -7.90 8.77
C ALA A 181 7.73 -7.04 9.80
N ALA A 182 8.88 -6.51 9.37
CA ALA A 182 9.65 -5.55 10.11
C ALA A 182 10.24 -4.49 9.18
N GLY A 183 10.31 -3.25 9.66
CA GLY A 183 10.88 -2.12 8.95
C GLY A 183 11.71 -1.23 9.87
N ILE A 184 12.76 -0.62 9.32
CA ILE A 184 13.55 0.42 9.97
C ILE A 184 13.61 1.61 9.02
N SER A 185 13.33 2.80 9.55
CA SER A 185 13.39 4.07 8.83
C SER A 185 14.43 4.99 9.45
N LEU A 186 15.27 5.58 8.62
CA LEU A 186 16.27 6.58 8.98
C LEU A 186 15.90 7.91 8.32
N HIS A 187 16.03 9.00 9.07
CA HIS A 187 15.77 10.37 8.63
C HIS A 187 17.03 11.20 8.81
N PRO A 188 18.10 10.94 8.01
CA PRO A 188 19.42 11.56 8.23
C PRO A 188 19.37 13.10 8.20
N ILE A 189 18.48 13.65 7.39
CA ILE A 189 18.11 15.07 7.40
C ILE A 189 16.60 15.23 7.32
N LYS A 190 16.10 16.41 7.73
CA LYS A 190 14.68 16.75 7.64
C LYS A 190 14.13 16.47 6.23
N ASN A 191 12.91 15.92 6.17
CA ASN A 191 12.18 15.61 4.94
C ASN A 191 12.76 14.44 4.11
N THR A 192 13.81 13.75 4.57
CA THR A 192 14.32 12.53 3.92
C THR A 192 13.87 11.28 4.66
N ILE A 193 13.85 10.16 3.95
CA ILE A 193 13.74 8.83 4.53
C ILE A 193 14.66 7.88 3.77
N PHE A 194 15.35 7.01 4.50
CA PHE A 194 15.91 5.77 4.00
C PHE A 194 15.27 4.63 4.79
N ARG A 195 14.70 3.65 4.09
CA ARG A 195 13.96 2.56 4.71
C ARG A 195 14.40 1.22 4.16
N VAL A 196 14.58 0.28 5.09
CA VAL A 196 14.69 -1.15 4.80
C VAL A 196 13.47 -1.83 5.40
N TYR A 197 12.81 -2.67 4.62
CA TYR A 197 11.66 -3.44 5.05
C TYR A 197 11.79 -4.87 4.56
N ALA A 198 11.41 -5.82 5.40
CA ALA A 198 11.32 -7.22 5.03
C ALA A 198 10.04 -7.84 5.59
N ASP A 199 9.50 -8.82 4.85
CA ASP A 199 8.46 -9.70 5.36
C ASP A 199 8.74 -11.17 5.08
N TYR A 200 8.11 -11.99 5.92
CA TYR A 200 8.05 -13.44 5.87
C TYR A 200 6.58 -13.85 5.90
N TYR A 201 6.16 -14.65 4.93
CA TYR A 201 4.81 -15.20 4.86
C TYR A 201 4.90 -16.72 4.83
N ASN A 202 4.45 -17.38 5.91
CA ASN A 202 4.52 -18.82 6.01
C ASN A 202 3.50 -19.47 5.08
N LYS A 203 3.91 -20.58 4.46
CA LYS A 203 3.10 -21.29 3.49
C LYS A 203 1.86 -21.93 4.12
N ASP A 204 0.77 -21.88 3.37
CA ASP A 204 -0.44 -22.66 3.59
C ASP A 204 -0.91 -23.19 2.23
N GLU A 205 -1.20 -24.49 2.14
CA GLU A 205 -1.60 -25.16 0.89
C GLU A 205 -2.86 -24.53 0.29
N ALA A 206 -3.76 -24.01 1.12
CA ALA A 206 -4.97 -23.32 0.67
C ALA A 206 -4.67 -22.02 -0.11
N GLN A 207 -3.45 -21.50 -0.02
CA GLN A 207 -3.01 -20.24 -0.60
C GLN A 207 -2.00 -20.42 -1.76
N TYR A 208 -1.77 -21.65 -2.21
CA TYR A 208 -0.84 -21.92 -3.32
C TYR A 208 -1.35 -21.32 -4.63
N ASP A 209 -0.46 -20.63 -5.34
CA ASP A 209 -0.77 -20.11 -6.66
C ASP A 209 -1.08 -21.26 -7.62
N LYS A 210 -2.07 -21.05 -8.49
CA LYS A 210 -2.38 -21.99 -9.57
C LYS A 210 -1.15 -22.20 -10.46
N LEU A 211 -0.82 -23.46 -10.76
CA LEU A 211 0.24 -23.81 -11.68
C LEU A 211 -0.14 -23.48 -13.14
N PRO A 212 0.83 -23.12 -13.99
CA PRO A 212 0.60 -22.98 -15.42
C PRO A 212 0.09 -24.28 -16.05
N GLU A 213 -0.59 -24.15 -17.20
CA GLU A 213 -1.05 -25.30 -17.97
C GLU A 213 0.12 -26.21 -18.36
N GLY A 214 -0.08 -27.54 -18.25
CA GLY A 214 0.96 -28.54 -18.52
C GLY A 214 1.93 -28.81 -17.35
N ILE A 215 1.86 -28.06 -16.25
CA ILE A 215 2.68 -28.29 -15.05
C ILE A 215 1.82 -28.93 -13.95
N THR A 216 2.21 -30.12 -13.52
CA THR A 216 1.44 -30.93 -12.54
C THR A 216 2.01 -30.89 -11.13
N ASP A 217 3.27 -30.47 -10.96
CA ASP A 217 3.92 -30.42 -9.66
C ASP A 217 4.86 -29.21 -9.54
N ALA A 218 5.02 -28.72 -8.32
CA ALA A 218 5.93 -27.65 -7.95
C ALA A 218 6.43 -27.84 -6.51
N LYS A 219 7.66 -27.40 -6.27
CA LYS A 219 8.18 -27.32 -4.90
C LYS A 219 7.67 -26.06 -4.23
N TYR A 220 7.20 -26.19 -2.99
CA TYR A 220 6.66 -25.06 -2.22
C TYR A 220 7.59 -24.61 -1.10
N LYS A 221 7.75 -23.30 -0.96
CA LYS A 221 8.53 -22.62 0.08
C LYS A 221 7.81 -21.38 0.56
N ASP A 222 8.14 -20.93 1.76
CA ASP A 222 7.64 -19.67 2.30
C ASP A 222 8.00 -18.50 1.38
N GLN A 223 7.14 -17.48 1.38
CA GLN A 223 7.34 -16.27 0.59
C GLN A 223 8.06 -15.22 1.44
N TYR A 224 8.98 -14.49 0.83
CA TYR A 224 9.72 -13.41 1.49
C TYR A 224 9.70 -12.16 0.64
N THR A 225 9.68 -10.98 1.25
CA THR A 225 9.83 -9.71 0.56
C THR A 225 10.99 -8.93 1.16
N LEU A 226 11.79 -8.29 0.31
CA LEU A 226 12.76 -7.27 0.70
C LEU A 226 12.43 -5.98 -0.07
N SER A 227 12.38 -4.86 0.63
CA SER A 227 12.15 -3.54 0.04
C SER A 227 13.16 -2.54 0.58
N LEU A 228 13.76 -1.79 -0.33
CA LEU A 228 14.65 -0.66 -0.05
C LEU A 228 14.00 0.59 -0.62
N PHE A 229 13.93 1.65 0.17
CA PHE A 229 13.31 2.90 -0.25
C PHE A 229 14.13 4.09 0.21
N ALA A 230 14.30 5.05 -0.68
CA ALA A 230 14.82 6.37 -0.35
C ALA A 230 13.84 7.43 -0.89
N GLY A 231 13.51 8.42 -0.06
CA GLY A 231 12.53 9.44 -0.42
C GLY A 231 12.87 10.82 0.13
N TYR A 232 12.36 11.84 -0.56
CA TYR A 232 12.39 13.22 -0.09
C TYR A 232 11.00 13.85 -0.29
N GLN A 233 10.49 14.56 0.72
CA GLN A 233 9.21 15.26 0.59
C GLN A 233 9.15 16.55 1.41
N ASN A 234 8.91 17.66 0.73
CA ASN A 234 8.55 18.93 1.35
C ASN A 234 7.31 19.54 0.65
N LYS A 235 6.95 20.79 1.00
CA LYS A 235 5.80 21.51 0.42
C LYS A 235 5.87 21.75 -1.09
N ASN A 236 7.06 21.76 -1.67
CA ASN A 236 7.31 22.09 -3.07
C ASN A 236 7.58 20.83 -3.89
N ILE A 237 8.44 19.93 -3.41
CA ILE A 237 8.90 18.75 -4.14
C ILE A 237 8.65 17.48 -3.32
N SER A 238 8.35 16.40 -4.04
CA SER A 238 8.21 15.05 -3.49
C SER A 238 8.82 14.07 -4.48
N GLY A 239 9.53 13.06 -4.01
CA GLY A 239 10.12 12.05 -4.87
C GLY A 239 10.64 10.87 -4.09
N GLY A 240 10.89 9.79 -4.82
CA GLY A 240 11.38 8.56 -4.23
C GLY A 240 11.99 7.63 -5.26
N VAL A 241 12.88 6.78 -4.76
CA VAL A 241 13.45 5.65 -5.47
C VAL A 241 13.30 4.41 -4.62
N GLU A 242 12.90 3.30 -5.24
CA GLU A 242 12.69 2.04 -4.57
C GLU A 242 13.29 0.88 -5.34
N TYR A 243 13.72 -0.14 -4.60
CA TYR A 243 14.00 -1.47 -5.10
C TYR A 243 13.23 -2.47 -4.25
N ASN A 244 12.52 -3.39 -4.90
CA ASN A 244 11.70 -4.36 -4.21
C ASN A 244 11.93 -5.74 -4.82
N LYS A 245 11.91 -6.79 -3.99
CA LYS A 245 12.04 -8.17 -4.45
C LYS A 245 11.15 -9.10 -3.62
N VAL A 246 10.37 -9.91 -4.29
CA VAL A 246 9.62 -11.03 -3.70
C VAL A 246 10.28 -12.34 -4.11
N TYR A 247 10.50 -13.20 -3.12
CA TYR A 247 10.96 -14.56 -3.29
C TYR A 247 9.79 -15.53 -3.14
N ASN A 248 9.76 -16.57 -3.97
CA ASN A 248 8.79 -17.67 -3.93
C ASN A 248 7.31 -17.19 -3.94
N LYS A 249 6.93 -16.35 -4.90
CA LYS A 249 5.57 -15.81 -5.01
C LYS A 249 4.54 -16.95 -5.06
N GLY A 250 3.46 -16.80 -4.28
CA GLY A 250 2.42 -17.83 -4.21
C GLY A 250 2.94 -19.16 -3.70
N PHE A 251 3.99 -19.09 -2.89
CA PHE A 251 4.71 -20.19 -2.27
C PHE A 251 5.44 -21.13 -3.23
N ILE A 252 5.57 -20.80 -4.52
CA ILE A 252 6.27 -21.67 -5.48
C ILE A 252 7.77 -21.35 -5.45
N GLU A 253 8.60 -22.34 -5.15
CA GLU A 253 10.06 -22.19 -5.04
C GLU A 253 10.65 -21.58 -6.33
N LYS A 254 11.53 -20.57 -6.16
CA LYS A 254 12.21 -19.83 -7.25
C LYS A 254 11.29 -19.02 -8.17
N LYS A 255 9.98 -18.94 -7.88
CA LYS A 255 9.05 -18.00 -8.54
C LYS A 255 9.26 -16.58 -7.99
N ASN A 256 10.42 -16.01 -8.29
CA ASN A 256 10.85 -14.71 -7.75
C ASN A 256 10.57 -13.59 -8.75
N TYR A 257 10.40 -12.37 -8.25
CA TYR A 257 10.38 -11.17 -9.08
C TYR A 257 10.86 -9.97 -8.30
N TYR A 258 11.35 -8.97 -9.03
CA TYR A 258 11.98 -7.79 -8.48
C TYR A 258 11.73 -6.60 -9.38
N GLY A 259 11.98 -5.40 -8.87
CA GLY A 259 11.96 -4.23 -9.71
C GLY A 259 12.29 -2.94 -8.99
N TYR A 260 12.28 -1.89 -9.78
CA TYR A 260 12.70 -0.55 -9.43
C TYR A 260 11.61 0.44 -9.80
N SER A 261 11.48 1.50 -9.01
CA SER A 261 10.63 2.62 -9.34
C SER A 261 11.33 3.91 -8.92
N ILE A 262 11.26 4.91 -9.79
CA ILE A 262 11.74 6.25 -9.52
C ILE A 262 10.67 7.24 -9.93
N TYR A 263 10.38 8.19 -9.06
CA TYR A 263 9.37 9.21 -9.30
C TYR A 263 9.72 10.53 -8.66
N ALA A 264 9.21 11.59 -9.27
CA ALA A 264 9.33 12.95 -8.77
C ALA A 264 8.09 13.78 -9.11
N SER A 265 7.81 14.74 -8.25
CA SER A 265 6.70 15.69 -8.37
C SER A 265 7.14 17.04 -7.81
N GLY A 266 6.85 18.11 -8.53
CA GLY A 266 7.26 19.47 -8.17
C GLY A 266 6.17 20.50 -8.43
N LYS A 267 5.99 21.43 -7.49
CA LYS A 267 5.14 22.60 -7.68
C LYS A 267 5.75 23.50 -8.76
N ILE A 268 4.98 23.76 -9.83
CA ILE A 268 5.37 24.64 -10.93
C ILE A 268 4.64 25.98 -10.88
N ALA A 269 3.47 26.04 -10.24
CA ALA A 269 2.74 27.28 -9.94
C ALA A 269 1.81 27.08 -8.73
N SER A 270 1.08 28.12 -8.29
CA SER A 270 0.29 28.11 -7.04
C SER A 270 -0.64 26.88 -6.90
N LYS A 271 -1.26 26.45 -8.00
CA LYS A 271 -2.23 25.34 -8.07
C LYS A 271 -1.79 24.19 -8.99
N TRP A 272 -0.54 24.22 -9.44
CA TRP A 272 -0.05 23.33 -10.49
C TRP A 272 1.19 22.57 -10.03
N ARG A 273 1.21 21.26 -10.28
CA ARG A 273 2.36 20.40 -10.04
C ARG A 273 2.66 19.57 -11.29
N ALA A 274 3.91 19.45 -11.68
CA ALA A 274 4.34 18.48 -12.68
C ALA A 274 4.84 17.21 -11.98
N PHE A 275 4.65 16.05 -12.61
CA PHE A 275 5.16 14.79 -12.09
C PHE A 275 5.62 13.86 -13.23
N ALA A 276 6.54 12.97 -12.88
CA ALA A 276 6.99 11.89 -13.74
C ALA A 276 7.34 10.66 -12.90
N ARG A 277 7.24 9.48 -13.52
CA ARG A 277 7.55 8.20 -12.90
C ARG A 277 8.01 7.19 -13.94
N TYR A 278 9.00 6.39 -13.57
CA TYR A 278 9.47 5.23 -14.31
C TYR A 278 9.53 4.01 -13.40
N ASP A 279 8.96 2.91 -13.87
CA ASP A 279 8.99 1.61 -13.22
C ASP A 279 9.60 0.58 -14.16
N LEU A 280 10.39 -0.34 -13.59
CA LEU A 280 10.88 -1.54 -14.25
C LEU A 280 10.64 -2.74 -13.33
N MET A 281 9.98 -3.77 -13.84
CA MET A 281 9.81 -5.04 -13.13
C MET A 281 10.26 -6.21 -13.98
N ASP A 282 10.80 -7.23 -13.32
CA ASP A 282 11.24 -8.45 -13.96
C ASP A 282 11.05 -9.67 -13.04
N SER A 283 10.86 -10.84 -13.65
CA SER A 283 10.64 -12.10 -12.93
C SER A 283 11.60 -13.20 -13.39
N SER A 284 11.88 -14.13 -12.48
CA SER A 284 12.61 -15.37 -12.79
C SER A 284 11.63 -16.53 -12.88
N ASN A 285 11.84 -17.40 -13.87
CA ASN A 285 11.05 -18.62 -14.00
C ASN A 285 11.58 -19.73 -13.07
N PRO A 286 10.70 -20.43 -12.35
CA PRO A 286 11.01 -21.75 -11.82
C PRO A 286 11.47 -22.71 -12.94
N VAL A 287 12.31 -23.69 -12.61
CA VAL A 287 12.95 -24.59 -13.60
C VAL A 287 11.95 -25.33 -14.48
N ASN A 288 10.77 -25.67 -13.94
CA ASN A 288 9.71 -26.38 -14.63
C ASN A 288 8.80 -25.46 -15.47
N PHE A 289 8.92 -24.13 -15.37
CA PHE A 289 8.05 -23.22 -16.11
C PHE A 289 8.65 -22.93 -17.49
N THR A 290 7.95 -23.34 -18.54
CA THR A 290 8.39 -23.20 -19.94
C THR A 290 7.99 -21.88 -20.58
N SER A 291 7.18 -21.07 -19.89
CA SER A 291 6.70 -19.76 -20.34
C SER A 291 6.77 -18.73 -19.21
N PRO A 292 6.88 -17.42 -19.51
CA PRO A 292 6.79 -16.36 -18.51
C PRO A 292 5.50 -16.48 -17.70
N TRP A 293 5.60 -16.41 -16.38
CA TRP A 293 4.43 -16.53 -15.48
C TRP A 293 3.87 -15.19 -15.03
N ASN A 294 4.65 -14.11 -15.15
CA ASN A 294 4.27 -12.79 -14.69
C ASN A 294 3.92 -11.87 -15.85
N SER A 295 2.62 -11.63 -16.06
CA SER A 295 2.13 -10.71 -17.10
C SER A 295 2.47 -9.24 -16.84
N LEU A 296 2.96 -8.92 -15.63
CA LEU A 296 3.30 -7.57 -15.22
C LEU A 296 4.77 -7.22 -15.47
N ASP A 297 5.60 -8.17 -15.92
CA ASP A 297 7.01 -7.89 -16.25
C ASP A 297 7.12 -6.78 -17.30
N GLY A 298 8.15 -5.94 -17.22
CA GLY A 298 8.39 -4.86 -18.16
C GLY A 298 8.34 -3.48 -17.52
N GLN A 299 7.82 -2.49 -18.25
CA GLN A 299 8.06 -1.07 -17.94
C GLN A 299 6.79 -0.24 -17.90
N LEU A 300 6.77 0.75 -17.02
CA LEU A 300 5.83 1.86 -17.02
C LEU A 300 6.61 3.17 -17.05
N MET A 301 6.32 4.02 -18.03
CA MET A 301 6.74 5.42 -18.05
C MET A 301 5.51 6.29 -18.00
N MET A 302 5.50 7.30 -17.14
CA MET A 302 4.41 8.27 -17.12
C MET A 302 4.90 9.67 -16.77
N ALA A 303 4.24 10.66 -17.35
CA ALA A 303 4.46 12.07 -17.04
C ALA A 303 3.14 12.83 -17.19
N GLY A 304 2.97 13.87 -16.38
CA GLY A 304 1.74 14.65 -16.41
C GLY A 304 1.80 15.88 -15.53
N VAL A 305 0.65 16.53 -15.45
CA VAL A 305 0.47 17.74 -14.67
C VAL A 305 -0.79 17.59 -13.83
N GLU A 306 -0.71 17.94 -12.55
CA GLU A 306 -1.82 18.04 -11.62
C GLU A 306 -2.25 19.50 -11.46
N PHE A 307 -3.55 19.74 -11.60
CA PHE A 307 -4.23 20.99 -11.29
C PHE A 307 -5.12 20.80 -10.06
N GLN A 308 -4.93 21.64 -9.04
CA GLN A 308 -5.72 21.64 -7.82
C GLN A 308 -6.49 22.99 -7.67
N PRO A 309 -7.65 23.14 -8.33
CA PRO A 309 -8.43 24.38 -8.29
C PRO A 309 -8.91 24.75 -6.87
N ALA A 310 -9.23 23.73 -6.07
CA ALA A 310 -9.66 23.79 -4.69
C ALA A 310 -8.98 22.68 -3.87
N LYS A 311 -8.89 22.81 -2.55
CA LYS A 311 -8.24 21.81 -1.69
C LYS A 311 -8.83 20.40 -1.86
N GLN A 312 -10.14 20.35 -2.13
CA GLN A 312 -10.96 19.16 -2.25
C GLN A 312 -10.92 18.50 -3.63
N LEU A 313 -10.37 19.15 -4.67
CA LEU A 313 -10.48 18.67 -6.05
C LEU A 313 -9.11 18.69 -6.73
N LYS A 314 -8.71 17.56 -7.31
CA LYS A 314 -7.52 17.43 -8.15
C LYS A 314 -7.89 16.85 -9.49
N ILE A 315 -7.24 17.35 -10.54
CA ILE A 315 -7.41 16.91 -11.92
C ILE A 315 -6.02 16.75 -12.52
N ALA A 316 -5.73 15.62 -13.17
CA ALA A 316 -4.41 15.34 -13.72
C ALA A 316 -4.45 14.71 -15.11
N PRO A 317 -4.30 15.51 -16.18
CA PRO A 317 -3.90 14.98 -17.48
C PRO A 317 -2.51 14.36 -17.42
N ASN A 318 -2.35 13.17 -17.97
CA ASN A 318 -1.06 12.47 -18.04
C ASN A 318 -0.97 11.52 -19.23
N PHE A 319 0.25 11.31 -19.69
CA PHE A 319 0.57 10.32 -20.70
C PHE A 319 1.24 9.13 -20.05
N ARG A 320 0.93 7.93 -20.53
CA ARG A 320 1.51 6.66 -20.06
C ARG A 320 2.00 5.86 -21.24
N ASN A 321 3.20 5.32 -21.12
CA ASN A 321 3.73 4.27 -21.97
C ASN A 321 3.90 3.02 -21.09
N ILE A 322 3.22 1.94 -21.46
CA ILE A 322 3.18 0.70 -20.70
C ILE A 322 3.67 -0.40 -21.61
N ASN A 323 4.66 -1.16 -21.17
CA ASN A 323 5.19 -2.30 -21.90
C ASN A 323 5.12 -3.55 -21.02
N PRO A 324 3.94 -4.17 -20.88
CA PRO A 324 3.77 -5.41 -20.13
C PRO A 324 4.32 -6.60 -20.91
N SER A 325 4.85 -7.59 -20.20
CA SER A 325 5.57 -8.77 -20.71
C SER A 325 6.65 -8.48 -21.75
N ARG A 326 7.26 -7.29 -21.72
CA ARG A 326 8.21 -6.80 -22.75
C ARG A 326 7.65 -6.90 -24.18
N SER A 327 6.33 -6.83 -24.30
CA SER A 327 5.62 -6.91 -25.57
C SER A 327 5.63 -5.55 -26.29
N LYS A 328 4.66 -5.31 -27.16
CA LYS A 328 4.54 -4.04 -27.85
C LYS A 328 4.11 -2.97 -26.85
N ALA A 329 4.86 -1.88 -26.77
CA ALA A 329 4.51 -0.76 -25.91
C ALA A 329 3.12 -0.19 -26.28
N GLU A 330 2.26 -0.06 -25.27
CA GLU A 330 0.95 0.56 -25.34
C GLU A 330 1.02 1.98 -24.79
N GLN A 331 0.29 2.89 -25.43
CA GLN A 331 0.36 4.31 -25.13
C GLN A 331 -1.04 4.82 -24.85
N TYR A 332 -1.17 5.62 -23.79
CA TYR A 332 -2.46 6.13 -23.34
C TYR A 332 -2.36 7.59 -22.89
N PHE A 333 -3.43 8.32 -23.14
CA PHE A 333 -3.70 9.60 -22.49
C PHE A 333 -4.79 9.40 -21.44
N PHE A 334 -4.55 9.91 -20.25
CA PHE A 334 -5.46 9.83 -19.11
C PHE A 334 -5.80 11.24 -18.60
N ILE A 335 -7.02 11.41 -18.10
CA ILE A 335 -7.41 12.51 -17.22
C ILE A 335 -7.92 11.88 -15.93
N ASN A 336 -7.11 11.94 -14.86
CA ASN A 336 -7.51 11.44 -13.55
C ASN A 336 -8.14 12.54 -12.71
N LEU A 337 -9.14 12.20 -11.90
CA LEU A 337 -9.84 13.12 -11.01
C LEU A 337 -9.93 12.52 -9.60
N GLU A 338 -9.62 13.32 -8.59
CA GLU A 338 -9.87 13.02 -7.18
C GLU A 338 -10.72 14.13 -6.57
N PHE A 339 -11.79 13.76 -5.87
CA PHE A 339 -12.50 14.68 -5.00
C PHE A 339 -12.61 14.15 -3.56
N ASN A 340 -12.66 15.05 -2.58
CA ASN A 340 -12.77 14.76 -1.15
C ASN A 340 -13.75 15.74 -0.50
N LEU A 341 -14.87 15.24 0.02
CA LEU A 341 -15.99 16.04 0.54
C LEU A 341 -15.90 16.28 2.05
#